data_AF-A0A6N8NHC4-F1
#
_entry.id   AF-A0A6N8NHC4-F1
#
_cell.length_a   1.000
_cell.length_b   1.000
_cell.length_c   1.000
_cell.angle_alpha   90.00
_cell.angle_beta   90.00
_cell.angle_gamma   90.00
#
_symmetry.space_group_name_H-M   'P 1'
#
loop_
_entity.id
_entity.type
_entity.pdbx_description
1 polymer ?
#
loop_
_entity_poly.entity_id
_entity_poly.type
_entity_poly.pdbx_seq_one_letter_code
_entity_poly.pdbx_strand_id
1 'polypeptide(L)'
;MTFRNCVAVDLGASSGRVMLARYERECRSLTLREIHRFNNGLHSQNGYVTWDVDSLESAIRLGLNKVCEEGIRIDSIGIDTWGVDFVLLDQQGQRVGLPVAYRDSR
;
A
#
# COMPACT_ATOMS: atom_id res chain seq x y z
N MET A 1 5.06 -20.64 -17.62
CA MET A 1 6.00 -20.21 -16.57
C MET A 1 5.66 -20.98 -15.30
N THR A 2 6.66 -21.56 -14.65
CA THR A 2 6.53 -22.39 -13.42
C THR A 2 6.52 -21.55 -12.15
N PHE A 3 6.77 -20.25 -12.27
CA PHE A 3 6.76 -19.27 -11.20
C PHE A 3 5.72 -18.17 -11.41
N ARG A 4 5.32 -17.53 -10.31
CA ARG A 4 4.43 -16.36 -10.26
C ARG A 4 5.09 -15.22 -9.50
N ASN A 5 4.92 -14.00 -9.98
CA ASN A 5 5.35 -12.78 -9.32
C ASN A 5 4.12 -12.05 -8.76
N CYS A 6 3.99 -11.97 -7.45
CA CYS A 6 2.89 -11.29 -6.77
C CYS A 6 3.44 -10.08 -6.02
N VAL A 7 2.80 -8.92 -6.16
CA VAL A 7 3.14 -7.75 -5.34
C VAL A 7 2.20 -7.67 -4.15
N ALA A 8 2.76 -7.50 -2.96
CA ALA A 8 2.01 -7.21 -1.74
C ALA A 8 2.33 -5.79 -1.27
N VAL A 9 1.28 -5.00 -1.06
CA VAL A 9 1.34 -3.69 -0.41
C VAL A 9 0.81 -3.87 1.01
N ASP A 10 1.67 -3.65 2.00
CA ASP A 10 1.32 -3.77 3.41
C ASP A 10 1.52 -2.41 4.08
N LEU A 11 0.43 -1.84 4.59
CA LEU A 11 0.41 -0.55 5.25
C LEU A 11 0.12 -0.72 6.74
N GLY A 12 1.14 -0.56 7.57
CA GLY A 12 1.00 -0.41 9.02
C GLY A 12 0.88 1.05 9.44
N ALA A 13 0.45 1.30 10.68
CA ALA A 13 0.27 2.64 11.24
C ALA A 13 1.55 3.50 11.29
N SER A 14 2.74 2.89 11.21
CA SER A 14 4.04 3.57 11.27
C SER A 14 4.91 3.41 10.02
N SER A 15 4.59 2.46 9.13
CA SER A 15 5.36 2.21 7.91
C SER A 15 4.50 1.51 6.87
N GLY A 16 4.73 1.84 5.60
CA GLY A 16 4.23 1.08 4.47
C GLY A 16 5.36 0.42 3.67
N ARG A 17 5.04 -0.69 3.01
CA ARG A 17 5.98 -1.42 2.14
C ARG A 17 5.30 -1.98 0.91
N VAL A 18 6.05 -1.99 -0.20
CA VAL A 18 5.75 -2.75 -1.41
C VAL A 18 6.76 -3.88 -1.51
N MET A 19 6.26 -5.12 -1.45
CA MET A 19 7.03 -6.35 -1.46
C MET A 19 6.75 -7.11 -2.76
N LEU A 20 7.79 -7.63 -3.40
CA LEU A 20 7.66 -8.58 -4.50
C LEU A 20 7.89 -10.00 -3.98
N ALA A 21 6.90 -10.86 -4.16
CA ALA A 21 6.99 -12.29 -3.92
C ALA A 21 7.17 -13.02 -5.25
N ARG A 22 8.14 -13.92 -5.32
CA ARG A 22 8.27 -14.90 -6.41
C ARG A 22 8.01 -16.29 -5.85
N TYR A 23 6.95 -16.92 -6.32
CA TYR A 23 6.58 -18.27 -5.93
C TYR A 23 6.80 -19.24 -7.08
N GLU A 24 7.64 -20.26 -6.89
CA GLU A 24 7.91 -21.31 -7.87
C GLU A 24 7.32 -22.64 -7.39
N ARG A 25 6.32 -23.14 -8.13
CA ARG A 25 5.47 -24.24 -7.67
C ARG A 25 6.21 -25.58 -7.62
N GLU A 26 7.09 -25.84 -8.59
CA GLU A 26 7.75 -27.14 -8.75
C GLU A 26 8.71 -27.44 -7.60
N CYS A 27 9.55 -26.48 -7.25
CA CYS A 27 10.49 -26.58 -6.12
C CYS A 27 9.89 -26.11 -4.79
N ARG A 28 8.63 -25.63 -4.80
CA ARG A 28 7.91 -25.04 -3.65
C ARG A 28 8.70 -23.91 -2.99
N SER A 29 9.45 -23.13 -3.76
CA SER A 29 10.24 -22.02 -3.26
C SER A 29 9.42 -20.73 -3.25
N LEU A 30 9.64 -19.91 -2.23
CA LEU A 30 9.12 -18.56 -2.11
C LEU A 30 10.28 -17.64 -1.79
N THR A 31 10.50 -16.64 -2.63
CA THR A 31 11.42 -15.54 -2.32
C THR A 31 10.67 -14.25 -2.18
N LEU A 32 11.12 -13.41 -1.26
CA LEU A 32 10.55 -12.10 -0.97
C LEU A 32 11.63 -11.05 -1.15
N ARG A 33 11.29 -9.95 -1.81
CA ARG A 33 12.17 -8.79 -1.99
C ARG A 33 11.40 -7.52 -1.67
N GLU A 34 11.96 -6.70 -0.78
CA GLU A 34 11.44 -5.35 -0.54
C GLU A 34 11.78 -4.46 -1.73
N ILE A 35 10.75 -3.89 -2.36
CA ILE A 35 10.90 -2.99 -3.51
C ILE A 35 10.94 -1.53 -3.04
N HIS A 36 10.09 -1.22 -2.07
CA HIS A 36 10.01 0.12 -1.53
C HIS A 36 9.45 0.09 -0.11
N ARG A 37 10.11 0.81 0.79
CA ARG A 37 9.63 1.10 2.13
C ARG A 37 9.51 2.61 2.30
N PHE A 38 8.46 3.02 2.98
CA PHE A 38 8.16 4.40 3.28
C PHE A 38 7.57 4.53 4.69
N ASN A 39 7.66 5.73 5.24
CA ASN A 39 7.05 6.04 6.53
C ASN A 39 5.54 6.20 6.36
N ASN A 40 4.80 5.76 7.36
CA ASN A 40 3.41 6.14 7.56
C ASN A 40 3.29 6.75 8.95
N GLY A 41 2.31 7.61 9.16
CA GLY A 41 2.13 8.26 10.44
C GLY A 41 0.89 9.11 10.48
N LEU A 42 0.56 9.54 11.69
CA LEU A 42 -0.56 10.42 11.94
C LEU A 42 -0.15 11.86 11.67
N HIS A 43 -1.04 12.60 11.02
CA HIS A 43 -0.87 14.01 10.72
C HIS A 43 -1.91 14.84 11.45
N SER A 44 -1.52 15.98 12.00
CA SER A 44 -2.48 16.96 12.54
C SER A 44 -2.92 17.89 11.41
N GLN A 45 -4.20 17.86 11.04
CA GLN A 45 -4.77 18.68 9.98
C GLN A 45 -6.08 19.31 10.43
N ASN A 46 -6.12 20.65 10.48
CA ASN A 46 -7.32 21.43 10.80
C ASN A 46 -8.03 20.99 12.11
N GLY A 47 -7.26 20.62 13.14
CA GLY A 47 -7.78 20.15 14.42
C GLY A 47 -8.12 18.67 14.49
N TYR A 48 -7.96 17.93 13.40
CA TYR A 48 -8.14 16.47 13.34
C TYR A 48 -6.80 15.74 13.24
N VAL A 49 -6.80 14.47 13.64
CA VAL A 49 -5.74 13.51 13.37
C VAL A 49 -6.10 12.73 12.10
N THR A 50 -5.27 12.79 11.07
CA THR A 50 -5.56 12.23 9.73
C THR A 50 -4.43 11.35 9.21
N TRP A 51 -4.74 10.60 8.15
CA TRP A 51 -3.76 9.90 7.32
C TRP A 51 -3.46 10.70 6.04
N ASP A 52 -2.19 10.77 5.64
CA ASP A 52 -1.83 11.33 4.34
C ASP A 52 -2.00 10.28 3.23
N VAL A 53 -3.24 10.03 2.83
CA VAL A 53 -3.58 9.00 1.85
C VAL A 53 -3.03 9.28 0.45
N ASP A 54 -2.80 10.54 0.09
CA ASP A 54 -2.24 10.91 -1.22
C ASP A 54 -0.74 10.57 -1.29
N SER A 55 0.00 10.82 -0.20
CA SER A 55 1.39 10.39 -0.06
C SER A 55 1.51 8.86 -0.02
N LEU A 56 0.60 8.17 0.68
CA LEU A 56 0.56 6.71 0.69
C LEU A 56 0.30 6.14 -0.71
N GLU A 57 -0.68 6.67 -1.44
CA GLU A 57 -0.95 6.25 -2.83
C GLU A 57 0.26 6.49 -3.73
N SER A 58 0.90 7.65 -3.61
CA SER A 58 2.10 8.00 -4.37
C SER A 58 3.26 7.04 -4.10
N ALA A 59 3.46 6.65 -2.83
CA ALA A 59 4.49 5.70 -2.45
C ALA A 59 4.19 4.28 -2.97
N ILE A 60 2.92 3.85 -2.94
CA ILE A 60 2.49 2.58 -3.55
C ILE A 60 2.79 2.58 -5.05
N ARG A 61 2.37 3.63 -5.76
CA ARG A 61 2.62 3.79 -7.19
C ARG A 61 4.11 3.78 -7.52
N LEU A 62 4.94 4.42 -6.70
CA LEU A 62 6.40 4.39 -6.85
C LEU A 62 6.94 2.96 -6.73
N GLY A 63 6.49 2.19 -5.73
CA GLY A 63 6.89 0.78 -5.58
C GLY A 63 6.46 -0.10 -6.74
N LEU A 64 5.22 0.07 -7.22
CA LEU A 64 4.72 -0.66 -8.39
C LEU A 64 5.48 -0.32 -9.67
N ASN A 65 5.75 0.96 -9.91
CA ASN A 65 6.51 1.42 -11.07
C ASN A 65 7.93 0.85 -11.07
N LYS A 66 8.60 0.78 -9.91
CA LYS A 66 9.93 0.13 -9.80
C LYS A 66 9.91 -1.34 -10.27
N VAL A 67 8.86 -2.11 -9.92
CA VAL A 67 8.73 -3.50 -10.42
C VAL A 67 8.57 -3.52 -11.94
N CYS A 68 7.78 -2.60 -12.50
CA CYS A 68 7.60 -2.47 -13.94
C CYS A 68 8.89 -2.06 -14.67
N GLU A 69 9.65 -1.12 -14.11
CA GLU A 69 10.94 -0.64 -14.65
C GLU A 69 12.00 -1.74 -14.68
N GLU A 70 11.96 -2.70 -13.75
CA GLU A 70 12.81 -3.90 -13.77
C GLU A 70 12.38 -4.93 -14.85
N GLY A 71 11.33 -4.66 -15.63
CA GLY A 71 10.81 -5.57 -16.66
C GLY A 71 10.15 -6.84 -16.10
N ILE A 72 9.79 -6.83 -14.81
CA ILE A 72 9.18 -7.98 -14.13
C ILE A 72 7.68 -8.01 -14.46
N ARG A 73 7.23 -9.10 -15.08
CA ARG A 73 5.80 -9.37 -15.26
C ARG A 73 5.14 -9.65 -13.91
N ILE A 74 4.22 -8.79 -13.50
CA ILE A 74 3.38 -8.97 -12.31
C ILE A 74 2.17 -9.87 -12.68
N ASP A 75 1.93 -10.91 -11.89
CA ASP A 75 0.77 -11.79 -12.04
C ASP A 75 -0.43 -11.32 -11.21
N SER A 76 -0.18 -10.68 -10.06
CA SER A 76 -1.22 -10.11 -9.20
C SER A 76 -0.66 -9.05 -8.24
N ILE A 77 -1.56 -8.20 -7.73
CA ILE A 77 -1.28 -7.20 -6.69
C ILE A 77 -2.32 -7.40 -5.58
N GLY A 78 -1.89 -7.39 -4.32
CA GLY A 78 -2.76 -7.36 -3.14
C GLY A 78 -2.38 -6.20 -2.23
N ILE A 79 -3.37 -5.65 -1.52
CA ILE A 79 -3.18 -4.55 -0.55
C ILE A 79 -3.81 -4.98 0.77
N ASP A 80 -3.04 -4.88 1.85
CA ASP A 80 -3.52 -4.99 3.23
C ASP A 80 -3.12 -3.75 4.04
N THR A 81 -3.99 -3.36 4.96
CA THR A 81 -3.84 -2.16 5.78
C THR A 81 -4.25 -2.42 7.22
N TRP A 82 -4.00 -1.46 8.11
CA TRP A 82 -4.73 -1.41 9.38
C TRP A 82 -6.25 -1.34 9.12
N GLY A 83 -7.04 -1.88 10.06
CA GLY A 83 -8.50 -1.87 9.96
C GLY A 83 -9.16 -0.59 10.50
N VAL A 84 -10.49 -0.63 10.63
CA VAL A 84 -11.36 0.42 11.21
C VAL A 84 -11.51 1.68 10.34
N ASP A 85 -10.41 2.26 9.87
CA ASP A 85 -10.46 3.52 9.14
C ASP A 85 -11.02 3.37 7.73
N PHE A 86 -11.61 4.46 7.24
CA PHE A 86 -12.24 4.52 5.92
C PHE A 86 -12.07 5.91 5.30
N VAL A 87 -12.26 5.98 3.98
CA VAL A 87 -12.29 7.23 3.22
C VAL A 87 -13.68 7.35 2.59
N LEU A 88 -14.35 8.47 2.83
CA LEU A 88 -15.64 8.76 2.22
C LEU A 88 -15.45 9.25 0.78
N LEU A 89 -16.29 8.76 -0.13
CA LEU A 89 -16.28 9.13 -1.54
C LEU A 89 -17.66 9.65 -1.97
N ASP A 90 -17.67 10.63 -2.87
CA ASP A 90 -18.87 11.04 -3.57
C ASP A 90 -19.17 10.15 -4.80
N GLN A 91 -20.23 10.48 -5.54
CA GLN A 91 -20.65 9.73 -6.72
C GLN A 91 -19.64 9.78 -7.88
N GLN A 92 -18.70 10.73 -7.87
CA GLN A 92 -17.65 10.90 -8.86
C GLN A 92 -16.33 10.25 -8.40
N GLY A 93 -16.31 9.63 -7.23
CA GLY A 93 -15.12 9.02 -6.63
C GLY A 93 -14.15 10.05 -6.05
N GLN A 94 -14.58 11.30 -5.82
CA GLN A 94 -13.76 12.28 -5.10
C GLN A 94 -13.93 12.10 -3.59
N ARG A 95 -12.86 12.37 -2.84
CA ARG A 95 -12.89 12.30 -1.37
C ARG A 95 -13.82 13.37 -0.79
N VAL A 96 -14.66 12.96 0.16
CA VAL A 96 -15.54 13.85 0.92
C VAL A 96 -14.97 14.05 2.32
N GLY A 97 -14.50 15.26 2.61
CA GLY A 97 -13.88 15.58 3.91
C GLY A 97 -12.48 14.95 4.08
N LEU A 98 -12.03 14.87 5.33
CA LEU A 98 -10.69 14.39 5.68
C LEU A 98 -10.66 12.87 5.92
N PRO A 99 -9.56 12.18 5.56
CA PRO A 99 -9.29 10.79 5.96
C PRO A 99 -8.87 10.72 7.43
N VAL A 100 -9.84 10.99 8.33
CA VAL A 100 -9.60 11.07 9.77
C VAL A 100 -9.23 9.68 10.32
N ALA A 101 -8.17 9.64 11.11
CA ALA A 101 -7.60 8.43 11.68
C ALA A 101 -8.35 7.96 12.93
N TYR A 102 -8.27 6.67 13.24
CA TYR A 102 -8.85 6.08 14.46
C TYR A 102 -8.33 6.68 15.77
N ARG A 103 -7.21 7.42 15.73
CA ARG A 103 -6.62 8.12 16.89
C ARG A 103 -7.15 9.53 17.10
N ASP A 104 -8.01 10.02 16.21
CA ASP A 104 -8.70 11.27 16.41
C ASP A 104 -9.65 11.19 17.62
N SER A 105 -9.83 12.31 18.34
CA SER A 105 -10.60 12.33 19.58
C SER A 105 -12.09 12.64 19.41
N ARG A 106 -12.59 12.68 18.17
CA ARG A 106 -13.99 12.97 17.83
C ARG A 106 -15.00 11.95 18.38
#